data_AF-A0A348VBF3-F1
#
_entry.id   AF-A0A348VBF3-F1
#
_cell.length_a   1.000
_cell.length_b   1.000
_cell.length_c   1.000
_cell.angle_alpha   90.00
_cell.angle_beta   90.00
_cell.angle_gamma   90.00
#
_symmetry.space_group_name_H-M   'P 1'
#
loop_
_entity.id
_entity.type
_entity.pdbx_description
1 polymer ?
#
loop_
_entity_poly.entity_id
_entity_poly.type
_entity_poly.pdbx_seq_one_letter_code
_entity_poly.pdbx_strand_id
1 'polypeptide(L)'
;MRKYLLLLCNLILTVGLLAQQKDATYKNGNDSLAFTGDKAFFSITGFAGLSTAQVGEGSYEQLEHFMLVKTVDYSGPKSAWQATDSSRKDSCFVKVVGSHNYPIRNILVEACTDTDKVLEAKVTGDNGEIWFRENDKLEKIKVSALGYDAVSADYTTGKQYLITMTEHDIIENSTVVFTIRTIDDETISLLLLTDNFKEGKNRLSDLEKLEKKIRKRNPLEKRMKKVYVPYVRKI
;
A
#
# COMPACT_ATOMS: atom_id res chain seq x y z
N MET A 1 -53.01 18.56 -3.02
CA MET A 1 -52.42 17.56 -2.10
C MET A 1 -51.74 16.39 -2.81
N ARG A 2 -52.38 15.72 -3.80
CA ARG A 2 -51.79 14.59 -4.54
C ARG A 2 -50.44 14.87 -5.25
N LYS A 3 -50.24 16.09 -5.77
CA LYS A 3 -48.99 16.48 -6.47
C LYS A 3 -47.78 16.64 -5.53
N TYR A 4 -48.01 17.09 -4.30
CA TYR A 4 -46.96 17.20 -3.28
C TYR A 4 -46.58 15.84 -2.70
N LEU A 5 -47.53 14.89 -2.62
CA LEU A 5 -47.27 13.53 -2.18
C LEU A 5 -46.33 12.77 -3.14
N LEU A 6 -46.48 12.97 -4.46
CA LEU A 6 -45.61 12.39 -5.48
C LEU A 6 -44.20 12.99 -5.46
N LEU A 7 -44.08 14.30 -5.17
CA LEU A 7 -42.79 14.94 -4.99
C LEU A 7 -42.07 14.41 -3.73
N LEU A 8 -42.82 14.24 -2.63
CA LEU A 8 -42.30 13.67 -1.40
C LEU A 8 -41.87 12.20 -1.58
N CYS A 9 -42.64 11.39 -2.31
CA CYS A 9 -42.27 10.00 -2.62
C CYS A 9 -41.00 9.92 -3.47
N ASN A 10 -40.82 10.80 -4.47
CA ASN A 10 -39.57 10.85 -5.24
C ASN A 10 -38.39 11.28 -4.38
N LEU A 11 -38.58 12.22 -3.45
CA LEU A 11 -37.53 12.65 -2.52
C LEU A 11 -37.12 11.50 -1.56
N ILE A 12 -38.09 10.73 -1.05
CA ILE A 12 -37.83 9.59 -0.16
C ILE A 12 -37.16 8.43 -0.92
N LEU A 13 -37.53 8.21 -2.20
CA LEU A 13 -36.85 7.26 -3.09
C LEU A 13 -35.39 7.66 -3.37
N THR A 14 -35.07 8.95 -3.47
CA THR A 14 -33.67 9.40 -3.60
C THR A 14 -32.86 9.24 -2.32
N VAL A 15 -33.49 9.27 -1.14
CA VAL A 15 -32.80 9.02 0.14
C VAL A 15 -32.55 7.51 0.35
N GLY A 16 -33.43 6.63 -0.13
CA GLY A 16 -33.22 5.18 -0.11
C GLY A 16 -32.12 4.67 -1.06
N LEU A 17 -31.58 5.54 -1.92
CA LEU A 17 -30.43 5.28 -2.79
C LEU A 17 -29.10 5.77 -2.20
N LEU A 18 -29.09 6.31 -0.98
CA LEU A 18 -27.86 6.44 -0.22
C LEU A 18 -27.35 5.02 0.08
N ALA A 19 -26.39 4.64 -0.75
CA ALA A 19 -25.55 3.45 -0.72
C ALA A 19 -25.76 2.58 0.52
N GLN A 20 -26.16 1.33 0.28
CA GLN A 20 -26.02 0.23 1.21
C GLN A 20 -24.57 0.26 1.76
N GLN A 21 -24.37 0.87 2.93
CA GLN A 21 -23.09 0.88 3.60
C GLN A 21 -22.83 -0.58 3.98
N LYS A 22 -21.96 -1.22 3.18
CA LYS A 22 -21.66 -2.63 3.33
C LYS A 22 -20.68 -2.74 4.48
N ASP A 23 -21.18 -2.89 5.70
CA ASP A 23 -20.32 -3.26 6.81
C ASP A 23 -19.99 -4.76 6.69
N ALA A 24 -18.76 -5.06 6.29
CA ALA A 24 -18.31 -6.43 6.04
C ALA A 24 -16.81 -6.55 6.27
N THR A 25 -16.36 -7.69 6.81
CA THR A 25 -14.94 -7.99 6.97
C THR A 25 -14.64 -9.35 6.37
N TYR A 26 -13.76 -9.36 5.36
CA TYR A 26 -13.23 -10.55 4.72
C TYR A 26 -11.80 -10.78 5.21
N LYS A 27 -11.47 -12.03 5.57
CA LYS A 27 -10.13 -12.39 6.04
C LYS A 27 -9.69 -13.71 5.43
N ASN A 28 -8.41 -13.81 5.09
CA ASN A 28 -7.76 -15.05 4.66
C ASN A 28 -6.28 -15.03 5.10
N GLY A 29 -5.95 -15.76 6.17
CA GLY A 29 -4.61 -15.70 6.76
C GLY A 29 -4.26 -14.30 7.26
N ASN A 30 -3.17 -13.73 6.75
CA ASN A 30 -2.72 -12.36 7.05
C ASN A 30 -3.42 -11.29 6.19
N ASP A 31 -4.19 -11.72 5.19
CA ASP A 31 -4.91 -10.80 4.30
C ASP A 31 -6.27 -10.46 4.92
N SER A 32 -6.64 -9.19 4.83
CA SER A 32 -7.94 -8.70 5.27
C SER A 32 -8.43 -7.55 4.42
N LEU A 33 -9.74 -7.50 4.19
CA LEU A 33 -10.46 -6.38 3.61
C LEU A 33 -11.68 -6.11 4.47
N ALA A 34 -11.72 -4.95 5.11
CA ALA A 34 -12.84 -4.51 5.94
C ALA A 34 -13.48 -3.26 5.34
N PHE A 35 -14.80 -3.22 5.40
CA PHE A 35 -15.63 -2.10 5.01
C PHE A 35 -16.37 -1.63 6.24
N THR A 36 -16.27 -0.33 6.54
CA THR A 36 -16.96 0.30 7.66
C THR A 36 -17.50 1.64 7.18
N GLY A 37 -18.82 1.73 6.98
CA GLY A 37 -19.47 2.89 6.40
C GLY A 37 -18.99 3.16 4.96
N ASP A 38 -18.40 4.33 4.73
CA ASP A 38 -17.82 4.77 3.45
C ASP A 38 -16.31 4.49 3.32
N LYS A 39 -15.71 3.81 4.31
CA LYS A 39 -14.29 3.49 4.34
C LYS A 39 -14.01 2.02 4.06
N ALA A 40 -12.90 1.78 3.38
CA ALA A 40 -12.30 0.47 3.22
C ALA A 40 -10.91 0.46 3.86
N PHE A 41 -10.59 -0.65 4.51
CA PHE A 41 -9.31 -0.94 5.13
C PHE A 41 -8.80 -2.25 4.52
N PHE A 42 -7.58 -2.25 4.01
CA PHE A 42 -6.99 -3.45 3.43
C PHE A 42 -5.61 -3.73 4.02
N SER A 43 -5.31 -5.02 4.12
CA SER A 43 -3.99 -5.59 4.38
C SER A 43 -3.87 -6.78 3.45
N ILE A 44 -2.99 -6.71 2.46
CA ILE A 44 -2.91 -7.74 1.40
C ILE A 44 -1.45 -8.09 1.18
N THR A 45 -1.10 -9.35 1.35
CA THR A 45 0.23 -9.87 1.08
C THR A 45 0.48 -9.97 -0.42
N GLY A 46 1.59 -9.39 -0.87
CA GLY A 46 1.93 -9.28 -2.29
C GLY A 46 2.19 -10.64 -2.95
N PHE A 47 1.67 -10.83 -4.17
CA PHE A 47 1.88 -12.05 -4.96
C PHE A 47 3.30 -12.09 -5.58
N ALA A 48 4.32 -12.27 -4.74
CA ALA A 48 5.72 -12.43 -5.16
C ALA A 48 6.56 -13.35 -4.24
N GLY A 49 5.92 -14.09 -3.33
CA GLY A 49 6.63 -14.95 -2.37
C GLY A 49 7.35 -14.18 -1.27
N LEU A 50 7.01 -12.89 -1.10
CA LEU A 50 7.52 -12.03 -0.05
C LEU A 50 6.41 -11.92 1.01
N SER A 51 6.76 -12.20 2.26
CA SER A 51 5.82 -12.22 3.40
C SER A 51 5.43 -10.81 3.88
N THR A 52 5.31 -9.86 2.97
CA THR A 52 5.13 -8.43 3.29
C THR A 52 3.74 -7.99 2.85
N ALA A 53 2.96 -7.44 3.79
CA ALA A 53 1.62 -6.94 3.53
C ALA A 53 1.65 -5.48 3.07
N GLN A 54 0.86 -5.19 2.05
CA GLN A 54 0.51 -3.83 1.64
C GLN A 54 -0.74 -3.41 2.41
N VAL A 55 -0.66 -2.28 3.12
CA VAL A 55 -1.75 -1.78 3.96
C VAL A 55 -2.19 -0.41 3.52
N GLY A 56 -3.48 -0.11 3.69
CA GLY A 56 -4.01 1.21 3.42
C GLY A 56 -5.46 1.33 3.86
N GLU A 57 -5.89 2.58 4.00
CA GLU A 57 -7.26 2.93 4.38
C GLU A 57 -7.73 4.17 3.64
N GLY A 58 -9.02 4.24 3.34
CA GLY A 58 -9.57 5.36 2.59
C GLY A 58 -11.02 5.22 2.24
N SER A 59 -11.56 6.21 1.54
CA SER A 59 -12.90 6.11 0.98
C SER A 59 -12.88 5.13 -0.19
N TYR A 60 -13.97 4.38 -0.38
CA TYR A 60 -14.06 3.45 -1.48
C TYR A 60 -15.25 3.75 -2.40
N GLU A 61 -15.07 3.40 -3.67
CA GLU A 61 -16.11 3.44 -4.69
C GLU A 61 -16.10 2.11 -5.44
N GLN A 62 -17.29 1.55 -5.67
CA GLN A 62 -17.43 0.37 -6.51
C GLN A 62 -18.02 0.75 -7.87
N LEU A 63 -17.33 0.34 -8.93
CA LEU A 63 -17.80 0.45 -10.31
C LEU A 63 -17.76 -0.95 -10.93
N GLU A 64 -18.93 -1.56 -11.14
CA GLU A 64 -19.04 -2.96 -11.56
C GLU A 64 -18.27 -3.91 -10.61
N HIS A 65 -17.31 -4.69 -11.12
CA HIS A 65 -16.42 -5.54 -10.33
C HIS A 65 -15.12 -4.85 -9.92
N PHE A 66 -14.96 -3.54 -10.18
CA PHE A 66 -13.81 -2.77 -9.72
C PHE A 66 -14.13 -2.07 -8.40
N MET A 67 -13.20 -2.16 -7.45
CA MET A 67 -13.21 -1.35 -6.24
C MET A 67 -12.03 -0.41 -6.30
N LEU A 68 -12.30 0.88 -6.18
CA LEU A 68 -11.30 1.94 -6.09
C LEU A 68 -11.27 2.43 -4.65
N VAL A 69 -10.12 2.36 -4.01
CA VAL A 69 -9.89 2.88 -2.66
C VAL A 69 -9.01 4.12 -2.77
N LYS A 70 -9.57 5.29 -2.47
CA LYS A 70 -8.85 6.56 -2.40
C LYS A 70 -8.22 6.66 -1.02
N THR A 71 -6.96 6.24 -0.92
CA THR A 71 -6.25 6.13 0.36
C THR A 71 -5.95 7.51 0.93
N VAL A 72 -6.12 7.65 2.24
CA VAL A 72 -5.75 8.84 3.01
C VAL A 72 -4.54 8.52 3.89
N ASP A 73 -4.21 9.42 4.82
CA ASP A 73 -3.21 9.14 5.84
C ASP A 73 -3.65 7.94 6.70
N TYR A 74 -2.79 6.93 6.74
CA TYR A 74 -2.94 5.69 7.46
C TYR A 74 -2.89 5.92 8.98
N SER A 75 -3.92 5.44 9.66
CA SER A 75 -4.06 5.57 11.12
C SER A 75 -3.20 4.59 11.95
N GLY A 76 -2.63 3.57 11.33
CA GLY A 76 -1.84 2.55 12.02
C GLY A 76 -0.39 2.97 12.32
N PRO A 77 0.43 2.06 12.88
CA PRO A 77 1.84 2.32 13.15
C PRO A 77 2.61 2.67 11.88
N LYS A 78 3.49 3.68 11.97
CA LYS A 78 4.36 4.15 10.89
C LYS A 78 5.82 4.10 11.30
N SER A 79 6.70 4.06 10.32
CA SER A 79 8.13 4.26 10.56
C SER A 79 8.39 5.66 11.09
N ALA A 80 9.34 5.79 12.00
CA ALA A 80 9.67 7.04 12.67
C ALA A 80 11.18 7.15 12.89
N TRP A 81 11.64 8.36 13.20
CA TRP A 81 13.04 8.61 13.51
C TRP A 81 13.19 9.56 14.71
N GLN A 82 14.32 9.45 15.38
CA GLN A 82 14.73 10.32 16.47
C GLN A 82 16.18 10.74 16.28
N ALA A 83 16.43 12.05 16.37
CA ALA A 83 17.79 12.60 16.40
C ALA A 83 18.27 12.80 17.84
N THR A 84 19.51 12.39 18.11
CA THR A 84 20.20 12.63 19.39
C THR A 84 21.58 13.21 19.13
N ASP A 85 22.21 13.80 20.15
CA ASP A 85 23.56 14.34 19.99
C ASP A 85 24.57 13.23 19.72
N SER A 86 25.42 13.44 18.71
CA SER A 86 26.52 12.53 18.40
C SER A 86 27.73 12.85 19.29
N SER A 87 28.41 11.80 19.74
CA SER A 87 29.72 11.92 20.37
C SER A 87 30.83 12.26 19.38
N ARG A 88 30.60 12.02 18.07
CA ARG A 88 31.55 12.26 16.96
C ARG A 88 31.01 13.34 16.04
N LYS A 89 31.82 14.37 15.78
CA LYS A 89 31.44 15.52 14.95
C LYS A 89 31.80 15.37 13.46
N ASP A 90 32.52 14.32 13.11
CA ASP A 90 33.03 14.03 11.76
C ASP A 90 32.26 12.91 11.06
N SER A 91 31.29 12.30 11.74
CA SER A 91 30.51 11.19 11.24
C SER A 91 29.07 11.21 11.74
N CYS A 92 28.14 10.86 10.86
CA CYS A 92 26.75 10.63 11.20
C CYS A 92 26.52 9.13 11.42
N PHE A 93 26.02 8.78 12.60
CA PHE A 93 25.63 7.42 12.94
C PHE A 93 24.13 7.24 12.73
N VAL A 94 23.75 6.15 12.06
CA VAL A 94 22.36 5.75 11.85
C VAL A 94 22.18 4.33 12.34
N LYS A 95 21.23 4.13 13.25
CA LYS A 95 20.80 2.82 13.73
C LYS A 95 19.38 2.55 13.31
N VAL A 96 19.15 1.43 12.65
CA VAL A 96 17.84 0.99 12.18
C VAL A 96 17.36 -0.20 13.01
N VAL A 97 16.18 -0.06 13.60
CA VAL A 97 15.54 -1.07 14.45
C VAL A 97 14.09 -1.29 14.02
N GLY A 98 13.51 -2.42 14.41
CA GLY A 98 12.08 -2.68 14.27
C GLY A 98 11.27 -2.10 15.42
N SER A 99 9.95 -2.29 15.36
CA SER A 99 8.99 -1.88 16.39
C SER A 99 9.33 -2.39 17.80
N HIS A 100 10.00 -3.53 17.90
CA HIS A 100 10.46 -4.14 19.17
C HIS A 100 11.90 -3.76 19.54
N ASN A 101 12.48 -2.74 18.90
CA ASN A 101 13.85 -2.26 19.11
C ASN A 101 14.97 -3.29 18.81
N TYR A 102 14.64 -4.34 18.04
CA TYR A 102 15.65 -5.25 17.50
C TYR A 102 16.27 -4.67 16.22
N PRO A 103 17.59 -4.77 16.03
CA PRO A 103 18.23 -4.31 14.81
C PRO A 103 17.70 -5.02 13.56
N ILE A 104 17.56 -4.28 12.46
CA ILE A 104 17.14 -4.84 11.17
C ILE A 104 18.29 -4.79 10.17
N ARG A 105 18.57 -5.94 9.56
CA ARG A 105 19.55 -6.10 8.48
C ARG A 105 18.94 -5.85 7.10
N ASN A 106 19.80 -5.60 6.12
CA ASN A 106 19.44 -5.44 4.71
C ASN A 106 18.49 -4.27 4.43
N ILE A 107 18.55 -3.22 5.25
CA ILE A 107 17.82 -1.97 5.03
C ILE A 107 18.69 -0.99 4.26
N LEU A 108 18.16 -0.40 3.19
CA LEU A 108 18.84 0.65 2.43
C LEU A 108 18.71 1.98 3.16
N VAL A 109 19.85 2.62 3.42
CA VAL A 109 19.94 3.95 4.00
C VAL A 109 20.73 4.83 3.04
N GLU A 110 20.14 5.94 2.63
CA GLU A 110 20.67 6.87 1.65
C GLU A 110 20.87 8.25 2.29
N ALA A 111 22.07 8.77 2.16
CA ALA A 111 22.41 10.15 2.48
C ALA A 111 22.15 11.00 1.23
N CYS A 112 21.25 11.98 1.35
CA CYS A 112 20.71 12.74 0.23
C CYS A 112 20.84 14.26 0.43
N THR A 113 20.81 15.00 -0.67
CA THR A 113 20.60 16.46 -0.67
C THR A 113 19.12 16.81 -0.46
N ASP A 114 18.82 18.11 -0.33
CA ASP A 114 17.47 18.67 -0.32
C ASP A 114 16.58 18.19 -1.49
N THR A 115 17.21 18.06 -2.65
CA THR A 115 16.68 17.71 -3.97
C THR A 115 16.62 16.20 -4.21
N ASP A 116 16.80 15.40 -3.16
CA ASP A 116 16.77 13.93 -3.20
C ASP A 116 17.88 13.29 -4.05
N LYS A 117 18.95 14.03 -4.35
CA LYS A 117 20.13 13.45 -4.99
C LYS A 117 20.91 12.63 -3.98
N VAL A 118 21.08 11.34 -4.26
CA VAL A 118 21.86 10.42 -3.44
C VAL A 118 23.35 10.80 -3.49
N LEU A 119 23.94 11.04 -2.33
CA LEU A 119 25.37 11.31 -2.12
C LEU A 119 26.12 10.02 -1.78
N GLU A 120 25.56 9.23 -0.87
CA GLU A 120 26.11 7.96 -0.41
C GLU A 120 24.94 7.03 -0.04
N ALA A 121 25.04 5.74 -0.38
CA ALA A 121 24.03 4.74 -0.06
C ALA A 121 24.70 3.52 0.58
N LYS A 122 24.10 3.01 1.66
CA LYS A 122 24.60 1.88 2.44
C LYS A 122 23.47 0.95 2.82
N VAL A 123 23.82 -0.29 3.13
CA VAL A 123 22.88 -1.31 3.55
C VAL A 123 23.24 -1.77 4.97
N THR A 124 22.26 -1.91 5.84
CA THR A 124 22.50 -2.27 7.25
C THR A 124 22.99 -3.72 7.37
N GLY A 125 24.00 -3.92 8.21
CA GLY A 125 24.48 -5.25 8.61
C GLY A 125 23.65 -5.87 9.73
N ASP A 126 24.17 -6.91 10.37
CA ASP A 126 23.49 -7.66 11.43
C ASP A 126 23.18 -6.81 12.69
N ASN A 127 23.95 -5.74 12.92
CA ASN A 127 23.74 -4.80 14.02
C ASN A 127 22.78 -3.65 13.68
N GLY A 128 22.27 -3.57 12.44
CA GLY A 128 21.37 -2.49 12.02
C GLY A 128 22.04 -1.12 11.91
N GLU A 129 23.38 -1.06 11.87
CA GLU A 129 24.13 0.19 12.04
C GLU A 129 24.86 0.61 10.77
N ILE A 130 24.88 1.92 10.51
CA ILE A 130 25.56 2.55 9.40
C ILE A 130 26.24 3.82 9.87
N TRP A 131 27.39 4.11 9.26
CA TRP A 131 28.12 5.37 9.44
C TRP A 131 28.23 6.09 8.11
N PHE A 132 27.85 7.37 8.08
CA PHE A 132 28.14 8.29 6.98
C PHE A 132 29.24 9.24 7.39
N ARG A 133 30.08 9.63 6.42
CA ARG A 133 31.01 10.75 6.65
C ARG A 133 30.20 12.05 6.61
N GLU A 134 30.52 12.99 7.50
CA GLU A 134 29.97 14.34 7.42
C GLU A 134 30.26 14.93 6.02
N ASN A 135 29.25 15.57 5.44
CA ASN A 135 29.31 16.18 4.13
C ASN A 135 28.40 17.42 4.15
N ASP A 136 28.95 18.57 3.77
CA ASP A 136 28.23 19.86 3.80
C ASP A 136 26.99 19.90 2.90
N LYS A 137 26.84 18.92 1.99
CA LYS A 137 25.68 18.78 1.10
C LYS A 137 24.63 17.80 1.63
N LEU A 138 24.92 17.09 2.72
CA LEU A 138 23.98 16.16 3.32
C LEU A 138 22.89 16.94 4.03
N GLU A 139 21.65 16.72 3.62
CA GLU A 139 20.48 17.40 4.20
C GLU A 139 19.37 16.44 4.58
N LYS A 140 19.35 15.22 4.04
CA LYS A 140 18.32 14.21 4.33
C LYS A 140 18.93 12.82 4.46
N ILE A 141 18.34 12.00 5.33
CA ILE A 141 18.61 10.57 5.41
C ILE A 141 17.32 9.85 5.05
N LYS A 142 17.34 9.10 3.95
CA LYS A 142 16.22 8.26 3.53
C LYS A 142 16.48 6.81 3.91
N VAL A 143 15.47 6.16 4.47
CA VAL A 143 15.52 4.76 4.83
C VAL A 143 14.37 4.03 4.19
N SER A 144 14.70 2.99 3.43
CA SER A 144 13.71 2.21 2.72
C SER A 144 14.14 0.74 2.63
N ALA A 145 13.15 -0.13 2.63
CA ALA A 145 13.34 -1.54 2.36
C ALA A 145 12.03 -2.12 1.88
N LEU A 146 12.11 -3.21 1.11
CA LEU A 146 10.94 -3.93 0.67
C LEU A 146 10.18 -4.50 1.88
N GLY A 147 8.90 -4.18 1.98
CA GLY A 147 8.04 -4.63 3.07
C GLY A 147 8.08 -3.79 4.34
N TYR A 148 8.75 -2.64 4.29
CA TYR A 148 8.77 -1.68 5.38
C TYR A 148 8.29 -0.32 4.90
N ASP A 149 7.70 0.44 5.82
CA ASP A 149 7.30 1.81 5.59
C ASP A 149 8.54 2.69 5.45
N ALA A 150 8.67 3.39 4.33
CA ALA A 150 9.83 4.22 4.03
C ALA A 150 9.78 5.52 4.83
N VAL A 151 10.92 5.98 5.33
CA VAL A 151 11.00 7.17 6.16
C VAL A 151 12.14 8.08 5.73
N SER A 152 11.91 9.39 5.80
CA SER A 152 12.92 10.42 5.55
C SER A 152 13.12 11.24 6.81
N ALA A 153 14.38 11.42 7.22
CA ALA A 153 14.78 12.26 8.33
C ALA A 153 15.55 13.48 7.82
N ASP A 154 15.24 14.66 8.36
CA ASP A 154 16.00 15.86 8.09
C ASP A 154 17.34 15.79 8.83
N TYR A 155 18.43 15.98 8.08
CA TYR A 155 19.77 15.90 8.61
C TYR A 155 20.15 17.17 9.37
N THR A 156 20.89 17.00 10.45
CA THR A 156 21.49 18.08 11.22
C THR A 156 22.88 17.65 11.65
N THR A 157 23.88 18.46 11.33
CA THR A 157 25.29 18.25 11.68
C THR A 157 25.46 17.96 13.17
N GLY A 158 26.31 16.99 13.50
CA GLY A 158 26.57 16.58 14.89
C GLY A 158 25.43 15.80 15.55
N LYS A 159 24.41 15.36 14.81
CA LYS A 159 23.38 14.43 15.29
C LYS A 159 23.63 13.01 14.82
N GLN A 160 23.07 12.07 15.58
CA GLN A 160 22.94 10.67 15.21
C GLN A 160 21.46 10.27 15.23
N TYR A 161 21.10 9.26 14.47
CA TYR A 161 19.72 8.92 14.17
C TYR A 161 19.38 7.50 14.60
N LEU A 162 18.32 7.36 15.38
CA LEU A 162 17.63 6.10 15.60
C LEU A 162 16.39 6.07 14.70
N ILE A 163 16.28 5.04 13.87
CA ILE A 163 15.21 4.88 12.91
C ILE A 163 14.47 3.61 13.26
N THR A 164 13.19 3.74 13.60
CA THR A 164 12.30 2.63 13.94
C THR A 164 11.43 2.35 12.73
N MET A 165 11.64 1.20 12.09
CA MET A 165 10.85 0.79 10.93
C MET A 165 9.65 -0.05 11.32
N THR A 166 8.53 0.19 10.65
CA THR A 166 7.33 -0.65 10.74
C THR A 166 7.28 -1.60 9.54
N GLU A 167 7.07 -2.88 9.82
CA GLU A 167 6.80 -3.91 8.81
C GLU A 167 5.40 -3.68 8.25
N HIS A 168 5.29 -3.00 7.12
CA HIS A 168 4.18 -2.95 6.16
C HIS A 168 4.58 -2.01 5.03
N ASP A 169 4.14 -2.28 3.82
CA ASP A 169 4.21 -1.31 2.72
C ASP A 169 2.93 -0.46 2.77
N ILE A 170 3.05 0.76 3.30
CA ILE A 170 1.90 1.63 3.57
C ILE A 170 1.58 2.46 2.32
N ILE A 171 0.36 2.29 1.81
CA ILE A 171 -0.12 3.00 0.63
C ILE A 171 -1.02 4.15 1.07
N GLU A 172 -0.54 5.38 0.87
CA GLU A 172 -1.24 6.62 1.22
C GLU A 172 -1.42 7.52 0.00
N ASN A 173 -2.38 8.45 0.08
CA ASN A 173 -2.52 9.56 -0.86
C ASN A 173 -2.54 9.18 -2.36
N SER A 174 -3.07 8.00 -2.67
CA SER A 174 -3.19 7.44 -4.01
C SER A 174 -4.52 6.71 -4.19
N THR A 175 -4.79 6.21 -5.39
CA THR A 175 -5.99 5.42 -5.66
C THR A 175 -5.60 3.98 -5.95
N VAL A 176 -5.92 3.09 -5.02
CA VAL A 176 -5.69 1.65 -5.16
C VAL A 176 -6.88 1.03 -5.88
N VAL A 177 -6.62 0.11 -6.81
CA VAL A 177 -7.68 -0.54 -7.58
C VAL A 177 -7.61 -2.04 -7.40
N PHE A 178 -8.73 -2.61 -7.00
CA PHE A 178 -8.96 -4.04 -6.92
C PHE A 178 -10.02 -4.48 -7.93
N THR A 179 -9.91 -5.72 -8.38
CA THR A 179 -11.07 -6.48 -8.86
C THR A 179 -11.66 -7.26 -7.70
N ILE A 180 -12.96 -7.09 -7.45
CA ILE A 180 -13.75 -7.86 -6.48
C ILE A 180 -14.79 -8.68 -7.24
N ARG A 181 -14.80 -9.99 -7.00
CA ARG A 181 -15.81 -10.90 -7.55
C ARG A 181 -16.39 -11.73 -6.43
N THR A 182 -17.69 -11.63 -6.22
CA THR A 182 -18.41 -12.53 -5.33
C THR A 182 -18.44 -13.92 -5.95
N ILE A 183 -17.95 -14.93 -5.22
CA ILE A 183 -18.03 -16.34 -5.61
C ILE A 183 -19.32 -16.95 -5.06
N ASP A 184 -19.60 -16.68 -3.78
CA ASP A 184 -20.82 -17.05 -3.06
C ASP A 184 -21.09 -16.00 -1.96
N ASP A 185 -22.08 -16.25 -1.09
CA ASP A 185 -22.53 -15.29 -0.08
C ASP A 185 -21.44 -14.94 0.96
N GLU A 186 -20.45 -15.82 1.16
CA GLU A 186 -19.39 -15.65 2.18
C GLU A 186 -18.01 -15.43 1.56
N THR A 187 -17.84 -15.74 0.28
CA THR A 187 -16.55 -15.79 -0.40
C THR A 187 -16.43 -14.76 -1.50
N ILE A 188 -15.37 -13.95 -1.44
CA ILE A 188 -14.97 -13.04 -2.51
C ILE A 188 -13.59 -13.42 -3.06
N SER A 189 -13.40 -13.20 -4.36
CA SER A 189 -12.09 -13.17 -5.00
C SER A 189 -11.64 -11.71 -5.12
N LEU A 190 -10.48 -11.40 -4.52
CA LEU A 190 -9.84 -10.10 -4.59
C LEU A 190 -8.57 -10.18 -5.44
N LEU A 191 -8.37 -9.21 -6.33
CA LEU A 191 -7.14 -9.08 -7.11
C LEU A 191 -6.71 -7.62 -7.14
N LEU A 192 -5.54 -7.31 -6.58
CA LEU A 192 -4.91 -5.99 -6.73
C LEU A 192 -4.48 -5.78 -8.18
N LEU A 193 -4.93 -4.68 -8.79
CA LEU A 193 -4.57 -4.29 -10.15
C LEU A 193 -3.46 -3.24 -10.18
N THR A 194 -3.53 -2.27 -9.27
CA THR A 194 -2.53 -1.19 -9.11
C THR A 194 -2.73 -0.51 -7.76
N ASP A 195 -1.64 0.00 -7.19
CA ASP A 195 -1.60 0.85 -5.99
C ASP A 195 -1.75 2.35 -6.31
N ASN A 196 -1.39 2.78 -7.52
CA ASN A 196 -1.43 4.19 -7.93
C ASN A 196 -2.18 4.41 -9.26
N PHE A 197 -3.50 4.28 -9.24
CA PHE A 197 -4.36 4.55 -10.39
C PHE A 197 -4.52 6.05 -10.65
N LYS A 198 -4.29 6.45 -11.90
CA LYS A 198 -4.52 7.81 -12.37
C LYS A 198 -5.75 7.85 -13.26
N GLU A 199 -6.75 8.62 -12.83
CA GLU A 199 -8.02 8.71 -13.54
C GLU A 199 -7.86 9.43 -14.87
N GLY A 200 -8.17 8.72 -15.97
CA GLY A 200 -8.25 9.27 -17.32
C GLY A 200 -9.65 9.77 -17.67
N LYS A 201 -9.82 10.30 -18.88
CA LYS A 201 -11.12 10.79 -19.37
C LYS A 201 -12.20 9.71 -19.44
N ASN A 202 -11.83 8.44 -19.59
CA ASN A 202 -12.77 7.31 -19.65
C ASN A 202 -12.35 6.24 -18.63
N ARG A 203 -12.80 6.43 -17.39
CA ARG A 203 -12.41 5.63 -16.23
C ARG A 203 -12.63 4.13 -16.43
N LEU A 204 -13.80 3.71 -16.91
CA LEU A 204 -14.14 2.29 -17.08
C LEU A 204 -13.23 1.63 -18.11
N SER A 205 -13.03 2.27 -19.27
CA SER A 205 -12.16 1.73 -20.32
C SER A 205 -10.71 1.55 -19.84
N ASP A 206 -10.22 2.46 -18.98
CA ASP A 206 -8.87 2.38 -18.43
C ASP A 206 -8.74 1.26 -17.40
N LEU A 207 -9.77 1.03 -16.57
CA LEU A 207 -9.85 -0.10 -15.64
C LEU A 207 -9.88 -1.46 -16.37
N GLU A 208 -10.68 -1.58 -17.43
CA GLU A 208 -10.74 -2.80 -18.25
C GLU A 208 -9.40 -3.11 -18.93
N LYS A 209 -8.72 -2.09 -19.47
CA LYS A 209 -7.38 -2.24 -20.06
C LYS A 209 -6.37 -2.70 -19.00
N LEU A 210 -6.44 -2.12 -17.80
CA LEU A 210 -5.58 -2.49 -16.67
C LEU A 210 -5.79 -3.95 -16.28
N GLU A 211 -7.04 -4.37 -16.08
CA GLU A 211 -7.40 -5.77 -15.77
C GLU A 211 -6.86 -6.74 -16.84
N LYS A 212 -7.08 -6.42 -18.13
CA LYS A 212 -6.60 -7.23 -19.25
C LYS A 212 -5.08 -7.35 -19.28
N LYS A 213 -4.35 -6.28 -18.93
CA LYS A 213 -2.89 -6.26 -18.85
C LYS A 213 -2.39 -7.14 -17.70
N ILE A 214 -2.98 -7.01 -16.51
CA ILE A 214 -2.59 -7.78 -15.32
C ILE A 214 -2.90 -9.27 -15.51
N ARG A 215 -4.07 -9.63 -16.03
CA ARG A 215 -4.44 -11.02 -16.35
C ARG A 215 -3.45 -11.71 -17.30
N LYS A 216 -3.04 -11.04 -18.38
CA LYS A 216 -2.03 -11.57 -19.31
C LYS A 216 -0.67 -11.82 -18.65
N ARG A 217 -0.33 -11.05 -17.61
CA ARG A 217 0.93 -11.18 -16.87
C ARG A 217 0.84 -12.20 -15.73
N ASN A 218 -0.37 -12.50 -15.23
CA ASN A 218 -0.57 -13.41 -14.12
C ASN A 218 -0.11 -14.84 -14.48
N PRO A 219 0.96 -15.36 -13.84
CA PRO A 219 1.46 -16.70 -14.11
C PRO A 219 0.50 -17.80 -13.66
N LEU A 220 -0.37 -17.56 -12.66
CA LEU A 220 -1.38 -18.53 -12.23
C LEU A 220 -2.39 -18.81 -13.34
N GLU A 221 -2.90 -17.77 -14.01
CA GLU A 221 -3.89 -17.94 -15.07
C GLU A 221 -3.30 -18.70 -16.27
N LYS A 222 -2.02 -18.46 -16.60
CA LYS A 222 -1.28 -19.23 -17.61
C LYS A 222 -1.12 -20.71 -17.22
N ARG A 223 -0.90 -20.99 -15.93
CA ARG A 223 -0.77 -22.36 -15.42
C ARG A 223 -2.13 -23.07 -15.40
N MET A 224 -3.20 -22.43 -14.94
CA MET A 224 -4.54 -23.01 -14.87
C MET A 224 -5.12 -23.33 -16.26
N LYS A 225 -4.91 -22.48 -17.27
CA LYS A 225 -5.33 -22.75 -18.66
C LYS A 225 -4.63 -23.95 -19.31
N LYS A 226 -3.43 -24.32 -18.86
CA LYS A 226 -2.71 -25.50 -19.36
C LYS A 226 -3.24 -26.82 -18.79
N VAL A 227 -3.88 -26.79 -17.62
CA VAL A 227 -4.29 -28.02 -16.91
C VAL A 227 -5.68 -28.52 -17.34
N TYR A 228 -6.48 -27.69 -18.02
CA TYR A 228 -7.83 -28.07 -18.46
C TYR A 228 -8.03 -27.93 -19.98
N VAL A 229 -7.46 -28.87 -20.73
CA VAL A 229 -7.99 -29.22 -22.07
C VAL A 229 -8.13 -30.74 -22.08
N PRO A 230 -9.35 -31.30 -21.88
CA PRO A 230 -9.57 -32.71 -22.10
C PRO A 230 -9.23 -33.00 -23.56
N TYR A 231 -8.27 -33.88 -23.78
CA TYR A 231 -7.92 -34.33 -25.12
C TYR A 231 -9.13 -35.08 -25.72
N VAL A 232 -9.91 -34.41 -26.55
CA VAL A 232 -10.97 -35.05 -27.34
C VAL A 232 -10.31 -35.64 -28.58
N ARG A 233 -10.14 -36.96 -28.58
CA ARG A 233 -9.70 -37.71 -29.76
C ARG A 233 -10.80 -37.56 -30.81
N LYS A 234 -10.49 -36.95 -31.96
CA LYS A 234 -11.38 -37.02 -33.13
C LYS A 234 -11.41 -38.48 -33.58
N ILE A 235 -12.60 -39.09 -33.53
CA ILE A 235 -12.91 -40.37 -34.18
C ILE A 235 -13.16 -40.10 -35.66
#